data_AF-A0A401RGH1-F1
#
_entry.id   AF-A0A401RGH1-F1
#
_cell.length_a   1.000
_cell.length_b   1.000
_cell.length_c   1.000
_cell.angle_alpha   90.00
_cell.angle_beta   90.00
_cell.angle_gamma   90.00
#
_symmetry.space_group_name_H-M   'P 1'
#
loop_
_entity.id
_entity.type
_entity.pdbx_description
1 polymer ?
#
loop_
_entity_poly.entity_id
_entity_poly.type
_entity_poly.pdbx_seq_one_letter_code
_entity_poly.pdbx_strand_id
1 'polypeptide(L)'
;MSFGLFSLYCKRCVIVGNGDTLRNSSLGETINKYDVVIRLNNAPVRGYEEDVGNKTTLRIFYPESTIEDPTVENNLDTLFVLVPFKTADIHWLKAIVYNETKITTGFWRRPAFVKNLDPAKVGILNPYYMFQAATCFLSQPNKGRGNRPTTGFLAVTLGLNYCDEVDVAGFGYPLNQKNGRIHYYDQLSMKYMEVSI
;
A
#
# COMPACT_ATOMS: atom_id res chain seq x y z
N MET A 1 43.82 9.49 -1.25
CA MET A 1 42.41 9.62 -1.68
C MET A 1 41.55 9.17 -0.51
N SER A 2 40.94 10.11 0.23
CA SER A 2 40.08 9.78 1.35
C SER A 2 38.68 9.45 0.80
N PHE A 3 38.30 8.18 0.80
CA PHE A 3 36.92 7.77 0.56
C PHE A 3 36.11 8.17 1.81
N GLY A 4 35.61 9.40 1.83
CA GLY A 4 34.76 9.87 2.93
C GLY A 4 33.42 9.14 2.90
N LEU A 5 33.04 8.52 4.03
CA LEU A 5 31.70 7.94 4.25
C LEU A 5 30.55 8.90 3.93
N PHE A 6 30.81 10.21 3.88
CA PHE A 6 29.86 11.27 3.51
C PHE A 6 29.42 11.26 2.03
N SER A 7 29.96 10.38 1.19
CA SER A 7 29.62 10.29 -0.24
C SER A 7 28.56 9.21 -0.56
N LEU A 8 28.07 8.46 0.41
CA LEU A 8 27.05 7.43 0.18
C LEU A 8 25.66 8.04 0.45
N TYR A 9 24.87 8.19 -0.61
CA TYR A 9 23.45 8.56 -0.51
C TYR A 9 22.68 7.43 0.17
N CYS A 10 22.09 7.70 1.35
CA CYS A 10 21.23 6.78 2.08
C CYS A 10 19.78 7.03 1.67
N LYS A 11 19.16 6.07 0.98
CA LYS A 11 17.78 6.14 0.54
C LYS A 11 16.84 5.76 1.67
N ARG A 12 16.20 6.76 2.26
CA ARG A 12 15.28 6.61 3.39
C ARG A 12 13.86 6.46 2.88
N CYS A 13 13.21 5.37 3.28
CA CYS A 13 11.85 5.06 2.89
C CYS A 13 10.93 5.05 4.11
N VAL A 14 9.72 5.58 3.94
CA VAL A 14 8.64 5.38 4.92
C VAL A 14 7.48 4.67 4.25
N ILE A 15 6.96 3.66 4.94
CA ILE A 15 5.76 2.95 4.52
C ILE A 15 4.61 3.40 5.41
N VAL A 16 3.61 4.01 4.78
CA VAL A 16 2.43 4.55 5.46
C VAL A 16 1.31 3.53 5.31
N GLY A 17 1.04 2.83 6.40
CA GLY A 17 -0.12 1.98 6.58
C GLY A 17 -1.42 2.78 6.72
N ASN A 18 -2.52 2.08 6.93
CA ASN A 18 -3.84 2.69 6.96
C ASN A 18 -4.40 2.87 8.37
N GLY A 19 -3.66 2.46 9.40
CA GLY A 19 -4.13 2.35 10.77
C GLY A 19 -4.59 3.68 11.39
N ASP A 20 -5.57 3.58 12.29
CA ASP A 20 -6.11 4.73 13.04
C ASP A 20 -5.06 5.46 13.89
N THR A 21 -3.92 4.83 14.18
CA THR A 21 -2.79 5.48 14.89
C THR A 21 -2.23 6.71 14.17
N LEU A 22 -2.53 6.90 12.88
CA LEU A 22 -2.16 8.11 12.15
C LEU A 22 -3.08 9.29 12.43
N ARG A 23 -4.31 9.05 12.90
CA ARG A 23 -5.30 10.10 13.12
C ARG A 23 -4.86 11.04 14.23
N ASN A 24 -4.85 12.35 13.97
CA ASN A 24 -4.37 13.39 14.87
C ASN A 24 -2.92 13.16 15.35
N SER A 25 -2.08 12.56 14.50
CA SER A 25 -0.67 12.30 14.82
C SER A 25 0.24 13.47 14.42
N SER A 26 -0.23 14.35 13.53
CA SER A 26 0.55 15.46 12.95
C SER A 26 1.90 15.01 12.34
N LEU A 27 1.99 13.76 11.88
CA LEU A 27 3.22 13.18 11.32
C LEU A 27 3.48 13.62 9.87
N GLY A 28 2.57 14.35 9.23
CA GLY A 28 2.60 14.58 7.79
C GLY A 28 3.84 15.32 7.29
N GLU A 29 4.29 16.35 8.02
CA GLU A 29 5.55 17.03 7.69
C GLU A 29 6.77 16.11 7.84
N THR A 30 6.73 15.19 8.80
CA THR A 30 7.81 14.22 9.02
C THR A 30 7.84 13.18 7.90
N ILE A 31 6.68 12.64 7.51
CA ILE A 31 6.54 11.69 6.40
C ILE A 31 7.05 12.29 5.08
N ASN A 32 6.78 13.57 4.83
CA ASN A 32 7.20 14.25 3.60
C ASN A 32 8.73 14.39 3.46
N LYS A 33 9.50 14.25 4.55
CA LYS A 33 10.98 14.36 4.53
C LYS A 33 11.70 13.13 3.99
N TYR A 34 11.03 11.99 3.86
CA TYR A 34 11.63 10.76 3.34
C TYR A 34 11.85 10.83 1.83
N ASP A 35 12.86 10.14 1.31
CA ASP A 35 13.14 10.08 -0.12
C ASP A 35 12.01 9.39 -0.87
N VAL A 36 11.51 8.27 -0.31
CA VAL A 36 10.43 7.47 -0.87
C VAL A 36 9.31 7.34 0.15
N VAL A 37 8.09 7.70 -0.25
CA VAL A 37 6.87 7.45 0.54
C VAL A 37 6.04 6.38 -0.15
N ILE A 38 5.89 5.24 0.52
CA ILE A 38 5.10 4.10 0.04
C ILE A 38 3.74 4.11 0.73
N ARG A 39 2.66 4.27 -0.04
CA ARG A 39 1.28 4.20 0.45
C ARG A 39 0.58 2.93 -0.01
N LEU A 40 -0.49 2.57 0.65
CA LEU A 40 -1.19 1.31 0.42
C LEU A 40 -2.63 1.54 0.03
N ASN A 41 -3.15 0.62 -0.77
CA ASN A 41 -4.57 0.39 -0.94
C ASN A 41 -5.30 1.67 -1.42
N ASN A 42 -6.56 1.83 -1.02
CA ASN A 42 -7.40 2.97 -1.32
C ASN A 42 -7.36 4.08 -0.26
N ALA A 43 -6.28 4.17 0.54
CA ALA A 43 -6.19 5.14 1.62
C ALA A 43 -6.12 6.58 1.07
N PRO A 44 -6.99 7.51 1.50
CA PRO A 44 -6.99 8.89 1.02
C PRO A 44 -5.84 9.68 1.64
N VAL A 45 -5.33 10.63 0.88
CA VAL A 45 -4.36 11.63 1.36
C VAL A 45 -5.05 12.97 1.55
N ARG A 46 -5.97 13.31 0.64
CA ARG A 46 -6.64 14.60 0.66
C ARG A 46 -7.53 14.76 1.90
N GLY A 47 -7.35 15.86 2.62
CA GLY A 47 -8.04 16.14 3.89
C GLY A 47 -7.41 15.46 5.11
N TYR A 48 -6.28 14.75 4.95
CA TYR A 48 -5.54 14.09 6.02
C TYR A 48 -4.04 14.47 5.99
N GLU A 49 -3.65 15.46 5.20
CA GLU A 49 -2.25 15.78 4.90
C GLU A 49 -1.44 16.16 6.15
N GLU A 50 -2.08 16.75 7.15
CA GLU A 50 -1.45 17.06 8.44
C GLU A 50 -0.92 15.80 9.14
N ASP A 51 -1.67 14.71 9.05
CA ASP A 51 -1.37 13.44 9.70
C ASP A 51 -0.50 12.53 8.82
N VAL A 52 -0.85 12.42 7.54
CA VAL A 52 -0.28 11.40 6.65
C VAL A 52 0.67 11.96 5.60
N GLY A 53 0.83 13.28 5.52
CA GLY A 53 1.65 13.97 4.52
C GLY A 53 0.99 14.00 3.15
N ASN A 54 1.61 14.66 2.18
CA ASN A 54 1.10 14.83 0.81
C ASN A 54 2.02 14.26 -0.28
N LYS A 55 3.19 13.72 0.12
CA LYS A 55 4.10 13.01 -0.78
C LYS A 55 3.69 11.54 -0.92
N THR A 56 3.69 11.05 -2.15
CA THR A 56 3.53 9.64 -2.50
C THR A 56 4.45 9.31 -3.67
N THR A 57 5.43 8.47 -3.45
CA THR A 57 6.34 8.00 -4.51
C THR A 57 5.82 6.71 -5.13
N LEU A 58 5.31 5.82 -4.29
CA LEU A 58 4.82 4.51 -4.70
C LEU A 58 3.50 4.21 -3.99
N ARG A 59 2.49 3.71 -4.72
CA ARG A 59 1.26 3.20 -4.13
C ARG A 59 1.06 1.73 -4.49
N ILE A 60 1.06 0.87 -3.48
CA ILE A 60 0.84 -0.58 -3.65
C ILE A 60 -0.64 -0.88 -3.46
N PHE A 61 -1.24 -1.59 -4.40
CA PHE A 61 -2.68 -1.83 -4.39
C PHE A 61 -3.05 -3.16 -5.06
N TYR A 62 -4.32 -3.54 -4.95
CA TYR A 62 -4.95 -4.63 -5.68
C TYR A 62 -6.38 -4.21 -6.06
N PRO A 63 -7.05 -4.87 -7.03
CA PRO A 63 -8.27 -4.33 -7.65
C PRO A 63 -9.39 -3.98 -6.64
N GLU A 64 -9.61 -4.83 -5.63
CA GLU A 64 -10.64 -4.60 -4.61
C GLU A 64 -10.32 -3.49 -3.60
N SER A 65 -9.09 -2.98 -3.62
CA SER A 65 -8.60 -1.91 -2.74
C SER A 65 -7.78 -0.89 -3.51
N THR A 66 -8.32 -0.44 -4.64
CA THR A 66 -7.76 0.63 -5.46
C THR A 66 -8.51 1.95 -5.26
N ILE A 67 -7.84 3.06 -5.52
CA ILE A 67 -8.48 4.38 -5.62
C ILE A 67 -9.14 4.57 -6.99
N GLU A 68 -10.18 5.42 -7.03
CA GLU A 68 -10.89 5.76 -8.27
C GLU A 68 -10.13 6.73 -9.16
N ASP A 69 -9.52 7.77 -8.58
CA ASP A 69 -8.74 8.75 -9.35
C ASP A 69 -7.34 8.92 -8.75
N PRO A 70 -6.32 8.27 -9.36
CA PRO A 70 -4.91 8.46 -9.06
C PRO A 70 -4.47 9.91 -8.89
N THR A 71 -5.02 10.83 -9.68
CA THR A 71 -4.58 12.23 -9.74
C THR A 71 -5.07 13.07 -8.57
N VAL A 72 -6.09 12.61 -7.84
CA VAL A 72 -6.66 13.33 -6.69
C VAL A 72 -5.92 13.00 -5.39
N GLU A 73 -5.50 11.75 -5.23
CA GLU A 73 -4.96 11.22 -3.98
C GLU A 73 -3.43 11.05 -3.97
N ASN A 74 -2.75 11.44 -5.05
CA ASN A 74 -1.31 11.21 -5.21
C ASN A 74 -0.64 12.31 -6.05
N ASN A 75 0.69 12.33 -6.03
CA ASN A 75 1.49 13.17 -6.89
C ASN A 75 1.46 12.65 -8.34
N LEU A 76 1.73 13.54 -9.29
CA LEU A 76 1.69 13.17 -10.72
C LEU A 76 2.72 12.09 -11.09
N ASP A 77 3.82 11.99 -10.37
CA ASP A 77 4.94 11.06 -10.58
C ASP A 77 4.82 9.77 -9.78
N THR A 78 3.72 9.55 -9.05
CA THR A 78 3.51 8.34 -8.26
C THR A 78 3.48 7.09 -9.14
N LEU A 79 4.28 6.09 -8.77
CA LEU A 79 4.26 4.75 -9.37
C LEU A 79 3.19 3.88 -8.68
N PHE A 80 2.27 3.32 -9.46
CA PHE A 80 1.23 2.41 -9.00
C PHE A 80 1.68 0.97 -9.17
N VAL A 81 1.80 0.22 -8.07
CA VAL A 81 2.27 -1.16 -8.10
C VAL A 81 1.14 -2.12 -7.74
N LEU A 82 0.70 -2.90 -8.73
CA LEU A 82 -0.32 -3.93 -8.56
C LEU A 82 0.27 -5.15 -7.85
N VAL A 83 -0.43 -5.65 -6.82
CA VAL A 83 -0.17 -6.97 -6.23
C VAL A 83 -1.06 -8.03 -6.90
N PRO A 84 -0.50 -8.99 -7.64
CA PRO A 84 -1.28 -9.98 -8.37
C PRO A 84 -1.62 -11.21 -7.49
N PHE A 85 -2.64 -11.09 -6.64
CA PHE A 85 -3.07 -12.20 -5.76
C PHE A 85 -3.78 -13.35 -6.48
N LYS A 86 -4.35 -13.08 -7.66
CA LYS A 86 -5.08 -14.03 -8.50
C LYS A 86 -5.02 -13.62 -9.97
N THR A 87 -5.24 -14.57 -10.87
CA THR A 87 -5.23 -14.32 -12.33
C THR A 87 -6.21 -13.23 -12.76
N ALA A 88 -7.36 -13.12 -12.06
CA ALA A 88 -8.33 -12.07 -12.30
C ALA A 88 -7.74 -10.65 -12.11
N ASP A 89 -6.74 -10.47 -11.25
CA ASP A 89 -6.11 -9.16 -11.02
C ASP A 89 -5.31 -8.70 -12.25
N ILE A 90 -4.62 -9.63 -12.93
CA ILE A 90 -3.88 -9.34 -14.15
C ILE A 90 -4.84 -9.02 -15.30
N HIS A 91 -5.92 -9.78 -15.45
CA HIS A 91 -6.94 -9.50 -16.45
C HIS A 91 -7.63 -8.14 -16.20
N TRP A 92 -7.90 -7.81 -14.94
CA TRP A 92 -8.44 -6.51 -14.58
C TRP A 92 -7.47 -5.38 -14.96
N LEU A 93 -6.18 -5.52 -14.66
CA LEU A 93 -5.19 -4.50 -15.02
C LEU A 93 -5.12 -4.31 -16.54
N LYS A 94 -5.10 -5.42 -17.29
CA LYS A 94 -5.16 -5.39 -18.75
C LYS A 94 -6.38 -4.58 -19.22
N ALA A 95 -7.56 -4.86 -18.66
CA ALA A 95 -8.79 -4.16 -19.04
C ALA A 95 -8.73 -2.65 -18.76
N ILE A 96 -8.11 -2.23 -17.65
CA ILE A 96 -7.92 -0.81 -17.34
C ILE A 96 -6.92 -0.15 -18.29
N VAL A 97 -5.74 -0.76 -18.46
CA VAL A 97 -4.62 -0.19 -19.25
C VAL A 97 -4.97 -0.10 -20.73
N TYR A 98 -5.61 -1.11 -21.29
CA TYR A 98 -5.99 -1.16 -22.71
C TYR A 98 -7.41 -0.61 -22.97
N ASN A 99 -8.09 -0.10 -21.94
CA ASN A 99 -9.47 0.37 -22.03
C ASN A 99 -10.44 -0.68 -22.64
N GLU A 100 -10.26 -1.95 -22.26
CA GLU A 100 -11.14 -3.06 -22.67
C GLU A 100 -12.38 -3.13 -21.76
N THR A 101 -13.25 -4.12 -22.00
CA THR A 101 -14.43 -4.36 -21.15
C THR A 101 -14.01 -4.63 -19.72
N LYS A 102 -14.54 -3.82 -18.80
CA LYS A 102 -14.21 -3.88 -17.38
C LYS A 102 -14.69 -5.19 -16.76
N ILE A 103 -13.79 -5.85 -16.03
CA ILE A 103 -14.07 -7.11 -15.34
C ILE A 103 -14.51 -6.80 -13.92
N THR A 104 -15.69 -7.29 -13.54
CA THR A 104 -16.26 -7.12 -12.19
C THR A 104 -16.54 -8.45 -11.48
N THR A 105 -16.35 -9.58 -12.17
CA THR A 105 -16.55 -10.93 -11.63
C THR A 105 -15.24 -11.48 -11.04
N GLY A 106 -15.34 -12.38 -10.05
CA GLY A 106 -14.17 -13.01 -9.41
C GLY A 106 -13.49 -12.17 -8.32
N PHE A 107 -14.13 -11.08 -7.90
CA PHE A 107 -13.68 -10.20 -6.81
C PHE A 107 -14.67 -10.25 -5.65
N TRP A 108 -14.17 -10.27 -4.40
CA TRP A 108 -15.02 -10.29 -3.20
C TRP A 108 -15.68 -8.92 -2.95
N ARG A 109 -15.10 -7.86 -3.49
CA ARG A 109 -15.66 -6.51 -3.57
C ARG A 109 -15.45 -6.00 -4.99
N ARG A 110 -16.46 -5.30 -5.52
CA ARG A 110 -16.35 -4.69 -6.85
C ARG A 110 -15.15 -3.73 -6.90
N PRO A 111 -14.18 -3.94 -7.82
CA PRO A 111 -13.08 -3.02 -8.00
C PRO A 111 -13.55 -1.61 -8.37
N ALA A 112 -12.85 -0.60 -7.89
CA ALA A 112 -13.16 0.78 -8.23
C ALA A 112 -12.95 1.03 -9.72
N PHE A 113 -13.71 1.96 -10.31
CA PHE A 113 -13.46 2.36 -11.69
C PHE A 113 -12.32 3.37 -11.73
N VAL A 114 -11.12 2.90 -12.06
CA VAL A 114 -9.93 3.74 -12.13
C VAL A 114 -10.01 4.64 -13.37
N LYS A 115 -9.97 5.95 -13.13
CA LYS A 115 -9.91 7.00 -14.15
C LYS A 115 -8.47 7.50 -14.26
N ASN A 116 -8.10 8.05 -15.40
CA ASN A 116 -6.85 8.82 -15.56
C ASN A 116 -5.57 8.05 -15.15
N LEU A 117 -5.57 6.71 -15.24
CA LEU A 117 -4.38 5.90 -14.96
C LEU A 117 -3.43 5.97 -16.15
N ASP A 118 -2.22 6.45 -15.92
CA ASP A 118 -1.14 6.46 -16.91
C ASP A 118 -0.47 5.07 -16.95
N PRO A 119 -0.57 4.31 -18.05
CA PRO A 119 0.07 3.00 -18.16
C PRO A 119 1.58 3.01 -17.92
N ALA A 120 2.26 4.12 -18.21
CA ALA A 120 3.70 4.26 -17.99
C ALA A 120 4.07 4.33 -16.49
N LYS A 121 3.09 4.59 -15.62
CA LYS A 121 3.23 4.68 -14.17
C LYS A 121 2.61 3.49 -13.45
N VAL A 122 2.46 2.37 -14.15
CA VAL A 122 1.97 1.13 -13.57
C VAL A 122 3.04 0.05 -13.61
N GLY A 123 3.34 -0.52 -12.45
CA GLY A 123 4.15 -1.71 -12.29
C GLY A 123 3.33 -2.88 -11.73
N ILE A 124 3.86 -4.10 -11.89
CA ILE A 124 3.34 -5.30 -11.25
C ILE A 124 4.38 -5.77 -10.25
N LEU A 125 3.96 -6.02 -9.01
CA LEU A 125 4.84 -6.58 -7.99
C LEU A 125 5.33 -7.96 -8.44
N ASN A 126 6.64 -8.15 -8.43
CA ASN A 126 7.22 -9.47 -8.68
C ASN A 126 6.73 -10.46 -7.60
N PRO A 127 6.07 -11.58 -7.98
CA PRO A 127 5.59 -12.58 -7.03
C PRO A 127 6.67 -13.15 -6.09
N TYR A 128 7.96 -13.02 -6.44
CA TYR A 128 9.07 -13.35 -5.56
C TYR A 128 8.97 -12.63 -4.20
N TYR A 129 8.57 -11.36 -4.15
CA TYR A 129 8.44 -10.63 -2.88
C TYR A 129 7.25 -11.14 -2.05
N MET A 130 6.21 -11.64 -2.70
CA MET A 130 5.11 -12.31 -2.00
C MET A 130 5.56 -13.64 -1.38
N PHE A 131 6.37 -14.39 -2.14
CA PHE A 131 7.01 -15.61 -1.64
C PHE A 131 7.94 -15.30 -0.46
N GLN A 132 8.87 -14.36 -0.60
CA GLN A 132 9.83 -13.97 0.44
C GLN A 132 9.11 -13.52 1.72
N ALA A 133 8.07 -12.70 1.60
CA ALA A 133 7.23 -12.29 2.72
C ALA A 133 6.61 -13.49 3.44
N ALA A 134 6.02 -14.42 2.68
CA ALA A 134 5.36 -15.59 3.25
C ALA A 134 6.35 -16.59 3.87
N THR A 135 7.48 -16.85 3.22
CA THR A 135 8.41 -17.92 3.59
C THR A 135 9.49 -17.45 4.57
N CYS A 136 10.22 -16.40 4.22
CA CYS A 136 11.39 -15.97 4.98
C CYS A 136 11.01 -15.22 6.26
N PHE A 137 9.94 -14.41 6.21
CA PHE A 137 9.56 -13.58 7.34
C PHE A 137 8.41 -14.17 8.17
N LEU A 138 7.34 -14.64 7.52
CA LEU A 138 6.16 -15.14 8.24
C LEU A 138 6.23 -16.64 8.57
N SER A 139 7.19 -17.40 8.02
CA SER A 139 7.28 -18.86 8.18
C SER A 139 5.97 -19.58 7.80
N GLN A 140 5.28 -19.08 6.78
CA GLN A 140 3.99 -19.58 6.29
C GLN A 140 4.03 -19.90 4.78
N PRO A 141 4.86 -20.87 4.36
CA PRO A 141 5.13 -21.06 2.94
C PRO A 141 3.94 -21.54 2.11
N ASN A 142 2.91 -22.18 2.68
CA ASN A 142 1.78 -22.76 1.93
C ASN A 142 0.57 -23.11 2.82
N LYS A 143 -0.06 -22.14 3.51
CA LYS A 143 -1.31 -22.39 4.25
C LYS A 143 -2.54 -21.89 3.48
N GLY A 144 -2.93 -22.62 2.44
CA GLY A 144 -4.27 -22.56 1.81
C GLY A 144 -4.80 -21.18 1.39
N ARG A 145 -6.10 -21.11 1.07
CA ARG A 145 -6.85 -19.85 0.90
C ARG A 145 -7.02 -19.19 2.27
N GLY A 146 -6.05 -18.39 2.73
CA GLY A 146 -6.21 -17.63 3.97
C GLY A 146 -4.95 -16.93 4.48
N ASN A 147 -3.77 -17.55 4.33
CA ASN A 147 -2.53 -17.01 4.89
C ASN A 147 -1.65 -16.35 3.81
N ARG A 148 -2.12 -15.23 3.26
CA ARG A 148 -1.29 -14.37 2.39
C ARG A 148 -0.77 -13.19 3.21
N PRO A 149 0.49 -12.78 3.02
CA PRO A 149 0.99 -11.54 3.63
C PRO A 149 0.08 -10.36 3.26
N THR A 150 -0.19 -9.48 4.22
CA THR A 150 -0.98 -8.27 3.98
C THR A 150 -0.25 -7.34 3.02
N THR A 151 -0.97 -6.46 2.30
CA THR A 151 -0.34 -5.46 1.42
C THR A 151 0.72 -4.63 2.17
N GLY A 152 0.45 -4.30 3.43
CA GLY A 152 1.42 -3.58 4.28
C GLY A 152 2.69 -4.38 4.54
N PHE A 153 2.57 -5.68 4.81
CA PHE A 153 3.75 -6.51 5.01
C PHE A 153 4.53 -6.76 3.70
N LEU A 154 3.82 -6.85 2.57
CA LEU A 154 4.46 -6.88 1.25
C LEU A 154 5.21 -5.58 0.96
N ALA A 155 4.66 -4.42 1.36
CA ALA A 155 5.33 -3.14 1.23
C ALA A 155 6.60 -3.05 2.09
N VAL A 156 6.56 -3.57 3.32
CA VAL A 156 7.75 -3.70 4.19
C VAL A 156 8.79 -4.59 3.54
N THR A 157 8.37 -5.76 3.03
CA THR A 157 9.26 -6.67 2.32
C THR A 157 9.91 -5.96 1.12
N LEU A 158 9.14 -5.21 0.34
CA LEU A 158 9.67 -4.43 -0.78
C LEU A 158 10.66 -3.36 -0.29
N GLY A 159 10.30 -2.56 0.71
CA GLY A 159 11.16 -1.51 1.26
C GLY A 159 12.51 -2.06 1.71
N LEU A 160 12.52 -3.18 2.42
CA LEU A 160 13.75 -3.85 2.90
C LEU A 160 14.68 -4.33 1.77
N ASN A 161 14.19 -4.51 0.55
CA ASN A 161 15.02 -4.91 -0.60
C ASN A 161 15.52 -3.71 -1.44
N TYR A 162 14.94 -2.51 -1.28
CA TYR A 162 15.21 -1.37 -2.17
C TYR A 162 15.69 -0.10 -1.46
N CYS A 163 15.57 -0.04 -0.14
CA CYS A 163 15.89 1.11 0.69
C CYS A 163 17.00 0.78 1.68
N ASP A 164 17.76 1.80 2.09
CA ASP A 164 18.83 1.65 3.07
C ASP A 164 18.28 1.78 4.51
N GLU A 165 17.22 2.59 4.67
CA GLU A 165 16.48 2.78 5.92
C GLU A 165 14.99 2.66 5.63
N VAL A 166 14.26 1.92 6.48
CA VAL A 166 12.82 1.69 6.33
C VAL A 166 12.12 1.99 7.65
N ASP A 167 11.30 3.04 7.64
CA ASP A 167 10.39 3.36 8.72
C ASP A 167 8.95 2.98 8.36
N VAL A 168 8.14 2.72 9.39
CA VAL A 168 6.72 2.37 9.25
C VAL A 168 5.86 3.29 10.10
N ALA A 169 4.75 3.76 9.54
CA ALA A 169 3.76 4.58 10.24
C ALA A 169 2.35 4.06 9.93
N GLY A 170 1.42 4.11 10.89
CA GLY A 170 0.05 3.62 10.66
C GLY A 170 -0.09 2.10 10.54
N PHE A 171 0.78 1.35 11.19
CA PHE A 171 0.69 -0.11 11.26
C PHE A 171 0.07 -0.55 12.59
N GLY A 172 -0.59 -1.72 12.56
CA GLY A 172 -1.24 -2.31 13.72
C GLY A 172 -2.72 -1.98 13.82
N TYR A 173 -3.37 -2.59 14.81
CA TYR A 173 -4.80 -2.45 15.09
C TYR A 173 -5.01 -2.17 16.58
N PRO A 174 -6.06 -1.41 16.97
CA PRO A 174 -6.39 -1.21 18.37
C PRO A 174 -7.12 -2.45 18.93
N LEU A 175 -6.42 -3.58 19.02
CA LEU A 175 -6.97 -4.90 19.38
C LEU A 175 -7.73 -4.92 20.72
N ASN A 176 -7.39 -4.02 21.65
CA ASN A 176 -8.02 -3.91 22.96
C ASN A 176 -9.26 -2.99 22.96
N GLN A 177 -9.65 -2.43 21.82
CA GLN A 177 -10.77 -1.49 21.70
C GLN A 177 -11.76 -2.00 20.65
N LYS A 178 -12.83 -2.67 21.09
CA LYS A 178 -13.86 -3.23 20.18
C LYS A 178 -14.51 -2.19 19.26
N ASN A 179 -14.66 -0.96 19.77
CA ASN A 179 -15.16 0.19 19.02
C ASN A 179 -14.02 1.07 18.44
N GLY A 180 -12.77 0.64 18.60
CA GLY A 180 -11.60 1.31 18.01
C GLY A 180 -11.70 1.29 16.51
N ARG A 181 -11.38 2.42 15.88
CA ARG A 181 -11.36 2.54 14.42
C ARG A 181 -10.20 1.74 13.86
N ILE A 182 -10.42 1.19 12.68
CA ILE A 182 -9.41 0.41 11.97
C ILE A 182 -8.53 1.36 11.18
N HIS A 183 -9.15 2.32 10.49
CA HIS A 183 -8.46 3.25 9.62
C HIS A 183 -8.54 4.69 10.10
N TYR A 184 -7.53 5.49 9.75
CA TYR A 184 -7.51 6.92 10.08
C TYR A 184 -8.62 7.73 9.41
N TYR A 185 -9.17 7.23 8.29
CA TYR A 185 -10.04 7.98 7.38
C TYR A 185 -11.51 7.56 7.37
N ASP A 186 -11.88 6.45 8.02
CA ASP A 186 -13.27 5.98 8.04
C ASP A 186 -13.74 5.71 9.47
N GLN A 187 -14.97 5.19 9.59
CA GLN A 187 -15.58 4.82 10.86
C GLN A 187 -15.67 3.29 11.02
N LEU A 188 -15.00 2.51 10.16
CA LEU A 188 -14.96 1.06 10.32
C LEU A 188 -14.22 0.74 11.61
N SER A 189 -14.85 -0.09 12.43
CA SER A 189 -14.34 -0.47 13.75
C SER A 189 -13.96 -1.95 13.80
N MET A 190 -13.16 -2.32 14.80
CA MET A 190 -12.73 -3.71 15.01
C MET A 190 -13.90 -4.72 15.01
N LYS A 191 -15.08 -4.33 15.49
CA LYS A 191 -16.32 -5.13 15.42
C LYS A 191 -16.69 -5.57 14.00
N TYR A 192 -16.42 -4.74 12.99
CA TYR A 192 -16.68 -5.08 11.59
C TYR A 192 -15.76 -6.21 11.10
N MET A 193 -14.50 -6.23 11.55
CA MET A 193 -13.56 -7.31 11.20
C MET A 193 -13.92 -8.64 11.87
N GLU A 194 -14.37 -8.64 13.12
CA GLU A 194 -14.80 -9.87 13.82
C GLU A 194 -15.97 -10.59 13.12
N VAL A 195 -16.82 -9.86 12.40
CA VAL A 195 -17.99 -10.40 11.70
C VAL A 195 -17.67 -10.79 10.25
N SER A 196 -16.48 -10.39 9.74
CA SER A 196 -16.08 -10.56 8.33
C SER A 196 -15.00 -11.64 8.12
N ILE A 197 -14.62 -12.36 9.19
CA ILE A 197 -13.68 -13.50 9.17
C ILE A 197 -14.46 -14.80 9.28
#